data_AF-A0A935YI92-F1
#
_entry.id   AF-A0A935YI92-F1
#
_cell.length_a   1.000
_cell.length_b   1.000
_cell.length_c   1.000
_cell.angle_alpha   90.00
_cell.angle_beta   90.00
_cell.angle_gamma   90.00
#
_symmetry.space_group_name_H-M   'P 1'
#
loop_
_entity.id
_entity.type
_entity.pdbx_description
1 polymer ?
#
loop_
_entity_poly.entity_id
_entity_poly.type
_entity_poly.pdbx_seq_one_letter_code
_entity_poly.pdbx_strand_id
1 'polypeptide(L)'
;MNDTHKLLEMAAKAMGRKIPTPRQYPWAWINDDGIHENISEDGSRVKTWAPHTDDGDNSRMRTKLRINVFWSDTAIHCANAFGDAYELLNSHESPDAALRMCALRVAATIGEQM
;
A
#
# COMPACT_ATOMS: atom_id res chain seq x y z
N MET A 1 -1.61 14.55 -7.65
CA MET A 1 -0.97 13.38 -7.05
C MET A 1 -1.50 13.26 -5.64
N ASN A 2 -2.26 12.22 -5.33
CA ASN A 2 -2.49 11.88 -3.94
C ASN A 2 -1.12 11.50 -3.36
N ASP A 3 -0.80 12.06 -2.20
CA ASP A 3 0.44 11.83 -1.48
C ASP A 3 0.58 10.33 -1.16
N THR A 4 1.53 9.64 -1.80
CA THR A 4 1.72 8.18 -1.68
C THR A 4 1.97 7.82 -0.23
N HIS A 5 2.71 8.66 0.50
CA HIS A 5 2.86 8.57 1.95
C HIS A 5 1.52 8.43 2.68
N LYS A 6 0.56 9.31 2.39
CA LYS A 6 -0.76 9.29 3.04
C LYS A 6 -1.56 8.03 2.70
N LEU A 7 -1.48 7.57 1.45
CA LEU A 7 -2.10 6.30 1.04
C LEU A 7 -1.50 5.12 1.82
N LEU A 8 -0.19 5.10 1.99
CA LEU A 8 0.51 4.06 2.73
C LEU A 8 0.16 4.09 4.23
N GLU A 9 0.02 5.27 4.84
CA GLU A 9 -0.40 5.41 6.24
C GLU A 9 -1.80 4.83 6.45
N MET A 10 -2.77 5.21 5.61
CA MET A 10 -4.14 4.71 5.73
C MET A 10 -4.20 3.20 5.43
N ALA A 11 -3.50 2.72 4.41
CA ALA A 11 -3.44 1.29 4.11
C ALA A 11 -2.76 0.48 5.23
N ALA A 12 -1.74 1.03 5.89
CA ALA A 12 -1.11 0.40 7.05
C ALA A 12 -2.12 0.25 8.20
N LYS A 13 -2.94 1.28 8.45
CA LYS A 13 -4.03 1.24 9.43
C LYS A 13 -5.07 0.17 9.10
N ALA A 14 -5.51 0.08 7.85
CA ALA A 14 -6.41 -0.99 7.38
C ALA A 14 -5.83 -2.39 7.61
N MET A 15 -4.52 -2.54 7.39
CA MET A 15 -3.78 -3.77 7.61
C MET A 15 -3.55 -4.10 9.09
N GLY A 16 -3.96 -3.22 10.02
CA GLY A 16 -3.67 -3.34 11.45
C GLY A 16 -2.18 -3.26 11.77
N ARG A 17 -1.38 -2.65 10.87
CA ARG A 17 0.04 -2.40 11.12
C ARG A 17 0.16 -1.19 12.03
N LYS A 18 1.09 -1.24 12.98
CA LYS A 18 1.43 -0.08 13.78
C LYS A 18 2.17 0.91 12.89
N ILE A 19 1.62 2.10 12.71
CA ILE A 19 2.34 3.20 12.05
C ILE A 19 3.42 3.65 13.04
N PRO A 20 4.71 3.51 12.70
CA PRO A 20 5.76 3.88 13.63
C PRO A 20 5.75 5.41 13.81
N THR A 21 5.62 5.85 15.05
CA THR A 21 5.86 7.26 15.38
C THR A 21 7.31 7.42 15.85
N PRO A 22 8.01 8.51 15.50
CA PRO A 22 9.40 8.72 15.89
C PRO A 22 9.64 8.63 17.41
N ARG A 23 8.61 8.94 18.21
CA ARG A 23 8.65 8.86 19.68
C ARG A 23 8.59 7.44 20.22
N GLN A 24 7.89 6.54 19.53
CA GLN A 24 7.59 5.20 20.01
C GLN A 24 8.50 4.14 19.37
N TYR A 25 8.95 4.41 18.15
CA TYR A 25 9.86 3.56 17.38
C TYR A 25 10.84 4.44 16.58
N PRO A 26 11.90 4.99 17.21
CA PRO A 26 12.85 5.86 16.51
C PRO A 26 13.61 5.17 15.37
N TRP A 27 13.58 3.83 15.33
CA TRP A 27 14.15 2.99 14.29
C TRP A 27 13.18 2.61 13.16
N ALA A 28 11.93 3.07 13.20
CA ALA A 28 10.95 2.79 12.17
C ALA A 28 10.26 4.06 11.68
N TRP A 29 10.00 4.16 10.38
CA TRP A 29 9.33 5.32 9.79
C TRP A 29 8.59 4.92 8.51
N ILE A 30 7.72 5.80 8.04
CA ILE A 30 6.98 5.67 6.78
C ILE A 30 7.34 6.86 5.89
N ASN A 31 7.58 6.60 4.61
CA ASN A 31 7.81 7.60 3.56
C ASN A 31 7.02 7.18 2.30
N ASP A 32 7.13 7.96 1.23
CA ASP A 32 6.54 7.66 -0.09
C ASP A 32 6.88 6.29 -0.66
N ASP A 33 7.98 5.67 -0.22
CA ASP A 33 8.49 4.41 -0.75
C ASP A 33 8.22 3.19 0.17
N GLY A 34 7.50 3.38 1.29
CA GLY A 34 7.04 2.29 2.17
C GLY A 34 7.28 2.52 3.66
N ILE A 35 7.06 1.46 4.44
CA ILE A 35 7.44 1.36 5.86
C ILE A 35 8.83 0.73 5.96
N HIS A 36 9.68 1.34 6.78
CA HIS A 36 11.06 0.95 7.03
C HIS A 36 11.29 0.65 8.51
N GLU A 37 12.17 -0.31 8.79
CA GLU A 37 12.66 -0.63 10.14
C GLU A 37 14.18 -0.84 10.08
N ASN A 38 14.92 -0.29 11.04
CA ASN A 38 16.34 -0.64 11.25
C ASN A 38 16.38 -1.97 12.02
N ILE A 39 16.52 -3.08 11.30
CA ILE A 39 16.53 -4.42 11.91
C ILE A 39 17.95 -5.01 11.95
N SER A 40 18.90 -4.50 11.18
CA SER A 40 20.23 -5.11 11.11
C SER A 40 21.19 -4.53 12.15
N GLU A 41 22.09 -5.39 12.64
CA GLU A 41 23.12 -5.05 13.64
C GLU A 41 24.09 -3.97 13.15
N ASP A 42 24.24 -3.79 11.85
CA ASP A 42 25.08 -2.77 11.21
C ASP A 42 24.35 -1.43 11.00
N GLY A 43 23.09 -1.30 11.42
CA GLY A 43 22.28 -0.10 11.22
C GLY A 43 21.76 0.09 9.79
N SER A 44 21.88 -0.92 8.92
CA SER A 44 21.23 -0.92 7.62
C SER A 44 19.70 -0.86 7.75
N ARG A 45 19.09 -0.17 6.79
CA ARG A 45 17.66 0.08 6.74
C ARG A 45 17.00 -1.05 5.98
N VAL A 46 16.05 -1.74 6.59
CA VAL A 46 15.26 -2.77 5.92
C VAL A 46 13.89 -2.20 5.61
N LYS A 47 13.55 -2.16 4.32
CA LYS A 47 12.18 -1.87 3.88
C LYS A 47 11.32 -3.08 4.24
N THR A 48 10.36 -2.89 5.14
CA THR A 48 9.57 -4.01 5.70
C THR A 48 8.20 -4.14 5.07
N TRP A 49 7.68 -3.08 4.45
CA TRP A 49 6.40 -3.12 3.76
C TRP A 49 6.24 -2.00 2.72
N ALA A 50 6.07 -2.34 1.44
CA ALA A 50 5.94 -1.36 0.35
C ALA A 50 5.00 -1.83 -0.77
N PRO A 51 3.68 -1.90 -0.52
CA PRO A 51 2.72 -2.49 -1.46
C PRO A 51 2.57 -1.75 -2.79
N HIS A 52 3.06 -0.51 -2.95
CA HIS A 52 3.03 0.20 -4.24
C HIS A 52 4.21 -0.14 -5.16
N THR A 53 5.29 -0.72 -4.62
CA THR A 53 6.49 -1.12 -5.37
C THR A 53 6.83 -2.61 -5.25
N ASP A 54 6.27 -3.33 -4.29
CA ASP A 54 6.50 -4.76 -4.06
C ASP A 54 5.21 -5.58 -4.28
N ASP A 55 5.27 -6.56 -5.19
CA ASP A 55 4.13 -7.39 -5.57
C ASP A 55 3.71 -8.36 -4.47
N GLY A 56 4.67 -8.85 -3.67
CA GLY A 56 4.40 -9.76 -2.56
C GLY A 56 3.60 -9.07 -1.46
N ASP A 57 4.00 -7.88 -1.08
CA ASP A 57 3.30 -7.04 -0.11
C ASP A 57 1.93 -6.63 -0.60
N ASN A 58 1.80 -6.26 -1.88
CA ASN A 58 0.50 -5.92 -2.45
C ASN A 58 -0.44 -7.13 -2.46
N SER A 59 0.05 -8.30 -2.87
CA SER A 59 -0.74 -9.54 -2.91
C SER A 59 -1.23 -9.95 -1.52
N ARG A 60 -0.34 -9.91 -0.50
CA ARG A 60 -0.71 -10.17 0.90
C ARG A 60 -1.74 -9.16 1.42
N MET A 61 -1.58 -7.88 1.06
CA MET A 61 -2.53 -6.81 1.42
C MET A 61 -3.92 -7.06 0.81
N ARG A 62 -4.00 -7.28 -0.51
CA ARG A 62 -5.26 -7.58 -1.21
C ARG A 62 -5.97 -8.78 -0.58
N THR A 63 -5.22 -9.84 -0.28
CA THR A 63 -5.75 -11.05 0.34
C THR A 63 -6.31 -10.77 1.73
N LYS A 64 -5.55 -10.08 2.60
CA LYS A 64 -6.00 -9.77 3.97
C LYS A 64 -7.25 -8.90 3.99
N LEU A 65 -7.33 -7.92 3.10
CA LEU A 65 -8.43 -6.96 3.00
C LEU A 65 -9.58 -7.43 2.10
N ARG A 66 -9.48 -8.64 1.55
CA ARG A 66 -10.46 -9.25 0.63
C ARG A 66 -10.81 -8.32 -0.54
N ILE A 67 -9.77 -7.72 -1.14
CA ILE A 67 -9.92 -6.82 -2.28
C ILE A 67 -10.04 -7.67 -3.55
N ASN A 68 -11.17 -7.54 -4.24
CA ASN A 68 -11.39 -8.12 -5.56
C ASN A 68 -10.63 -7.32 -6.62
N VAL A 69 -10.15 -8.00 -7.64
CA VAL A 69 -9.44 -7.39 -8.78
C VAL A 69 -10.16 -7.78 -10.06
N PHE A 70 -10.62 -6.78 -10.80
CA PHE A 70 -11.26 -6.94 -12.10
C PHE A 70 -10.36 -6.32 -13.17
N TRP A 71 -10.01 -7.14 -14.16
CA TRP A 71 -9.18 -6.73 -15.28
C TRP A 71 -10.05 -6.39 -16.49
N SER A 72 -9.67 -5.33 -17.19
CA SER A 72 -10.18 -4.98 -18.50
C SER A 72 -9.00 -4.62 -19.42
N ASP A 73 -9.29 -4.43 -20.70
CA ASP A 73 -8.26 -4.11 -21.70
C ASP A 73 -7.59 -2.74 -21.48
N THR A 74 -8.23 -1.84 -20.72
CA THR A 74 -7.78 -0.45 -20.57
C THR A 74 -7.60 0.00 -19.13
N ALA A 75 -8.13 -0.75 -18.17
CA ALA A 75 -8.15 -0.36 -16.77
C ALA A 75 -8.17 -1.56 -15.82
N ILE A 76 -7.76 -1.30 -14.59
CA ILE A 76 -7.92 -2.19 -13.44
C ILE A 76 -8.93 -1.56 -12.50
N HIS A 77 -9.85 -2.38 -12.01
CA HIS A 77 -10.79 -2.02 -10.96
C HIS A 77 -10.52 -2.90 -9.74
N CYS A 78 -10.27 -2.26 -8.60
CA CYS A 78 -10.16 -2.93 -7.32
C CYS A 78 -11.32 -2.51 -6.43
N ALA A 79 -11.95 -3.47 -5.74
CA ALA A 79 -13.04 -3.15 -4.84
C ALA A 79 -13.22 -4.18 -3.72
N ASN A 80 -13.75 -3.70 -2.59
CA ASN A 80 -14.38 -4.53 -1.57
C ASN A 80 -15.64 -3.83 -1.03
N ALA A 81 -16.24 -4.34 0.05
CA ALA A 81 -17.46 -3.77 0.63
C ALA A 81 -17.31 -2.33 1.16
N PHE A 82 -16.08 -1.84 1.34
CA PHE A 82 -15.79 -0.56 1.99
C PHE A 82 -15.03 0.42 1.08
N GLY A 83 -14.57 -0.01 -0.09
CA GLY A 83 -13.77 0.83 -0.98
C GLY A 83 -13.74 0.34 -2.42
N ASP A 84 -13.50 1.29 -3.32
CA ASP A 84 -13.49 1.16 -4.77
C ASP A 84 -12.33 2.04 -5.29
N ALA A 85 -11.59 1.54 -6.26
CA ALA A 85 -10.68 2.35 -7.06
C ALA A 85 -10.54 1.83 -8.49
N TYR A 86 -10.26 2.76 -9.41
CA TYR A 86 -9.96 2.49 -10.81
C TYR A 86 -8.61 3.10 -11.19
N GLU A 87 -7.80 2.35 -11.95
CA GLU A 87 -6.55 2.83 -12.53
C GLU A 87 -6.51 2.51 -14.04
N LEU A 88 -6.26 3.53 -14.86
CA LEU A 88 -6.09 3.37 -16.31
C LEU A 88 -4.71 2.81 -16.61
N LEU A 89 -4.60 1.72 -17.38
CA LEU A 89 -3.33 1.05 -17.65
C LEU A 89 -2.30 1.98 -18.32
N ASN A 90 -2.75 2.89 -19.19
CA ASN A 90 -1.89 3.84 -19.89
C ASN A 90 -1.31 4.97 -19.01
N SER A 91 -1.75 5.07 -17.75
CA SER A 91 -1.27 6.07 -16.79
C SER A 91 -0.13 5.55 -15.92
N HIS A 92 0.28 4.29 -16.13
CA HIS A 92 1.31 3.60 -15.35
C HIS A 92 2.36 2.99 -16.27
N GLU A 93 3.55 2.73 -15.72
CA GLU A 93 4.66 2.09 -16.44
C GLU A 93 4.38 0.63 -16.82
N SER A 94 3.50 -0.04 -16.08
CA SER A 94 3.14 -1.44 -16.28
C SER A 94 1.76 -1.75 -15.69
N PRO A 95 1.11 -2.84 -16.14
CA PRO A 95 -0.13 -3.33 -15.54
C PRO A 95 0.02 -3.65 -14.04
N ASP A 96 1.19 -4.13 -13.61
CA ASP A 96 1.44 -4.43 -12.20
C ASP A 96 1.54 -3.15 -11.37
N ALA A 97 2.15 -2.08 -11.89
CA ALA A 97 2.16 -0.77 -11.21
C ALA A 97 0.74 -0.21 -11.05
N ALA A 98 -0.09 -0.31 -12.09
CA ALA A 98 -1.50 0.06 -12.02
C ALA A 98 -2.25 -0.76 -10.97
N LEU A 99 -2.04 -2.08 -10.94
CA LEU A 99 -2.66 -2.98 -9.96
C LEU A 99 -2.28 -2.60 -8.54
N ARG A 100 -0.99 -2.36 -8.31
CA ARG A 100 -0.45 -2.02 -6.99
C ARG A 100 -1.09 -0.73 -6.47
N MET A 101 -1.17 0.30 -7.30
CA MET A 101 -1.80 1.57 -6.96
C MET A 101 -3.31 1.45 -6.77
N CYS A 102 -4.00 0.71 -7.64
CA CYS A 102 -5.43 0.49 -7.56
C CYS A 102 -5.82 -0.17 -6.22
N ALA A 103 -5.13 -1.26 -5.87
CA ALA A 103 -5.33 -1.96 -4.60
C ALA A 103 -4.93 -1.11 -3.39
N LEU A 104 -3.85 -0.32 -3.49
CA LEU A 104 -3.41 0.57 -2.42
C LEU A 104 -4.46 1.64 -2.10
N ARG A 105 -5.10 2.23 -3.11
CA ARG A 105 -6.18 3.20 -2.91
C ARG A 105 -7.37 2.60 -2.16
N VAL A 106 -7.82 1.40 -2.55
CA VAL A 106 -8.89 0.69 -1.81
C VAL A 106 -8.47 0.43 -0.36
N ALA A 107 -7.25 -0.04 -0.14
CA ALA A 107 -6.71 -0.26 1.21
C ALA A 107 -6.70 1.03 2.04
N ALA A 108 -6.30 2.16 1.43
CA ALA A 108 -6.34 3.47 2.08
C ALA A 108 -7.78 3.87 2.45
N THR A 109 -8.74 3.74 1.53
CA THR A 109 -10.16 4.05 1.81
C THR A 109 -10.73 3.22 2.96
N ILE A 110 -10.34 1.95 3.10
CA ILE A 110 -10.72 1.11 4.25
C ILE A 110 -10.13 1.69 5.54
N GLY A 111 -8.86 2.09 5.52
CA GLY A 111 -8.17 2.63 6.71
C GLY A 111 -8.67 3.99 7.16
N GLU A 112 -9.17 4.82 6.24
CA GLU A 112 -9.84 6.09 6.54
C GLU A 112 -11.12 5.90 7.36
N GLN A 113 -11.79 4.74 7.24
CA GLN A 113 -13.05 4.42 7.94
C GLN A 113 -12.86 3.75 9.31
N MET A 114 -11.62 3.35 9.65
CA MET A 114 -11.28 2.74 10.95
C MET A 114 -10.99 3.79 12.02
#